data_AF-A0A1H7UA27-F1
#
_entry.id   AF-A0A1H7UA27-F1
#
_cell.length_a   1.000
_cell.length_b   1.000
_cell.length_c   1.000
_cell.angle_alpha   90.00
_cell.angle_beta   90.00
_cell.angle_gamma   90.00
#
_symmetry.space_group_name_H-M   'P 1'
#
loop_
_entity.id
_entity.type
_entity.pdbx_description
1 polymer ?
#
loop_
_entity_poly.entity_id
_entity_poly.type
_entity_poly.pdbx_seq_one_letter_code
_entity_poly.pdbx_strand_id
1 'polypeptide(L)'
;MQLVDLINAASARAGSDYKLAQILGVDRQKVSGWRNGHAKCGVEYRALMADLAGFNIDEVIREALLEKHANTPLGERLLSALGNVGHGVVATMLTFVSAGFFAIQVLAEPRCTMC
;
A
#
# COMPACT_ATOMS: atom_id res chain seq x y z
N MET A 1 -8.06 2.08 6.53
CA MET A 1 -7.74 3.47 6.19
C MET A 1 -8.87 4.08 5.37
N GLN A 2 -9.29 5.32 5.68
CA GLN A 2 -10.32 6.00 4.90
C GLN A 2 -9.74 6.55 3.59
N LEU A 3 -10.53 6.54 2.52
CA LEU A 3 -10.11 7.02 1.20
C LEU A 3 -9.63 8.49 1.22
N VAL A 4 -10.28 9.33 2.01
CA VAL A 4 -9.92 10.75 2.13
C VAL A 4 -8.52 10.92 2.71
N ASP A 5 -8.17 10.14 3.74
CA ASP A 5 -6.85 10.19 4.38
C ASP A 5 -5.76 9.74 3.42
N LEU A 6 -6.02 8.67 2.66
CA LEU A 6 -5.13 8.19 1.62
C LEU A 6 -4.87 9.26 0.55
N ILE A 7 -5.92 9.93 0.08
CA ILE A 7 -5.82 11.01 -0.91
C ILE A 7 -5.01 12.19 -0.34
N ASN A 8 -5.26 12.57 0.92
CA ASN A 8 -4.56 13.68 1.55
C ASN A 8 -3.05 13.38 1.72
N ALA A 9 -2.72 12.17 2.17
CA ALA A 9 -1.32 11.74 2.30
C ALA A 9 -0.61 11.66 0.94
N ALA A 10 -1.26 11.08 -0.07
CA ALA A 10 -0.70 11.02 -1.43
C ALA A 10 -0.53 12.43 -2.04
N SER A 11 -1.49 13.33 -1.82
CA SER A 11 -1.43 14.72 -2.26
C SER A 11 -0.30 15.49 -1.58
N ALA A 12 -0.09 15.28 -0.27
CA ALA A 12 1.02 15.88 0.46
C ALA A 12 2.38 15.43 -0.08
N ARG A 13 2.53 14.15 -0.47
CA ARG A 13 3.74 13.64 -1.13
C ARG A 13 3.92 14.15 -2.57
N ALA A 14 2.84 14.24 -3.34
CA ALA A 14 2.86 14.83 -4.68
C ALA A 14 3.10 16.35 -4.67
N GLY A 15 2.79 17.01 -3.56
CA GLY A 15 2.85 18.46 -3.35
C GLY A 15 1.56 19.21 -3.72
N SER A 16 0.64 18.61 -4.47
CA SER A 16 -0.71 19.13 -4.68
C SER A 16 -1.64 18.10 -5.32
N ASP A 17 -2.95 18.34 -5.23
CA ASP A 17 -3.97 17.52 -5.91
C ASP A 17 -3.82 17.53 -7.43
N TYR A 18 -3.35 18.64 -7.99
CA TYR A 18 -3.12 18.76 -9.43
C TYR A 18 -1.94 17.88 -9.86
N LYS A 19 -0.84 17.89 -9.09
CA LYS A 19 0.31 17.01 -9.35
C LYS A 19 -0.04 15.55 -9.13
N LEU A 20 -0.82 15.25 -8.09
CA LEU A 20 -1.34 13.90 -7.85
C LEU A 20 -2.16 13.40 -9.05
N ALA A 21 -3.07 14.22 -9.56
CA ALA A 21 -3.88 13.88 -10.73
C ALA A 21 -3.02 13.59 -11.98
N GLN A 22 -1.98 14.41 -12.20
CA GLN A 22 -1.01 14.17 -13.29
C GLN A 22 -0.25 12.85 -13.13
N ILE A 23 0.25 12.56 -11.92
CA ILE A 23 0.95 11.29 -11.62
C ILE A 23 0.04 10.09 -11.87
N LEU A 24 -1.24 10.19 -11.47
CA LEU A 24 -2.22 9.14 -11.65
C LEU A 24 -2.81 9.07 -13.08
N GLY A 25 -2.47 10.02 -13.95
CA GLY A 25 -3.02 10.10 -15.31
C GLY A 25 -4.53 10.36 -15.37
N VAL A 26 -5.07 11.11 -14.41
CA VAL A 26 -6.51 11.41 -14.30
C VAL A 26 -6.77 12.92 -14.26
N ASP A 27 -8.02 13.30 -14.51
CA ASP A 27 -8.45 14.69 -14.33
C ASP A 27 -8.54 15.07 -12.85
N ARG A 28 -8.23 16.34 -12.52
CA ARG A 28 -8.28 16.87 -11.15
C ARG A 28 -9.69 16.81 -10.54
N GLN A 29 -10.74 16.99 -11.34
CA GLN A 29 -12.13 16.85 -10.89
C GLN A 29 -12.42 15.42 -10.44
N LYS A 30 -11.78 14.42 -11.04
CA LYS A 30 -11.93 13.02 -10.64
C LYS A 30 -11.38 12.79 -9.22
N VAL A 31 -10.22 13.36 -8.91
CA VAL A 31 -9.62 13.32 -7.55
C VAL A 31 -10.52 14.01 -6.52
N SER A 32 -11.06 15.18 -6.86
CA SER A 32 -12.04 15.89 -6.02
C SER A 32 -13.32 15.05 -5.82
N GLY A 33 -13.81 14.42 -6.89
CA GLY A 33 -14.97 13.55 -6.86
C GLY A 33 -14.77 12.33 -5.94
N TRP A 34 -13.57 11.74 -5.92
CA TRP A 34 -13.23 10.67 -4.99
C TRP A 34 -13.23 11.14 -3.52
N ARG A 35 -12.67 12.32 -3.26
CA ARG A 35 -12.60 12.90 -1.91
C ARG A 35 -13.99 13.18 -1.32
N ASN A 36 -14.89 13.70 -2.15
CA ASN A 36 -16.24 14.07 -1.73
C ASN A 36 -17.25 12.93 -1.88
N GLY A 37 -16.81 11.74 -2.30
CA GLY A 37 -17.69 10.58 -2.51
C GLY A 37 -18.62 10.69 -3.72
N HIS A 38 -18.48 11.70 -4.57
CA HIS A 38 -19.25 11.85 -5.82
C HIS A 38 -18.84 10.82 -6.87
N ALA A 39 -17.63 10.25 -6.77
CA ALA A 39 -17.14 9.20 -7.65
C ALA A 39 -16.50 8.07 -6.84
N LYS A 40 -16.69 6.82 -7.27
CA LYS A 40 -15.98 5.67 -6.68
C LYS A 40 -14.53 5.67 -7.16
N CYS A 41 -13.60 5.55 -6.22
CA CYS A 41 -12.19 5.37 -6.51
C CYS A 41 -11.90 3.87 -6.71
N GLY A 42 -11.35 3.52 -7.87
CA GLY A 42 -10.94 2.15 -8.19
C GLY A 42 -9.82 1.64 -7.30
N VAL A 43 -9.72 0.33 -7.16
CA VAL A 43 -8.70 -0.32 -6.33
C VAL A 43 -7.29 -0.03 -6.87
N GLU A 44 -7.17 0.09 -8.19
CA GLU A 44 -5.91 0.38 -8.89
C GLU A 44 -5.36 1.75 -8.48
N TYR A 45 -6.22 2.77 -8.44
CA TYR A 45 -5.83 4.12 -8.05
C TYR A 45 -5.50 4.21 -6.55
N ARG A 46 -6.20 3.46 -5.70
CA ARG A 46 -5.88 3.37 -4.27
C ARG A 46 -4.51 2.74 -4.04
N ALA A 47 -4.15 1.71 -4.80
CA ALA A 47 -2.83 1.09 -4.75
C ALA A 47 -1.72 2.08 -5.16
N LEU A 48 -1.91 2.83 -6.25
CA LEU A 48 -0.95 3.85 -6.70
C LEU A 48 -0.80 4.99 -5.68
N MET A 49 -1.90 5.42 -5.05
CA MET A 49 -1.84 6.42 -3.97
C MET A 49 -1.13 5.90 -2.73
N ALA A 50 -1.30 4.61 -2.40
CA ALA A 50 -0.62 3.98 -1.26
C ALA A 50 0.89 3.88 -1.49
N ASP A 51 1.30 3.46 -2.68
CA ASP A 51 2.71 3.42 -3.08
C ASP A 51 3.35 4.81 -2.98
N LEU A 52 2.70 5.83 -3.56
CA LEU A 52 3.18 7.21 -3.51
C LEU A 52 3.26 7.77 -2.08
N ALA A 53 2.33 7.38 -1.22
CA ALA A 53 2.27 7.83 0.17
C ALA A 53 3.22 7.06 1.10
N GLY A 54 3.76 5.92 0.65
CA GLY A 54 4.59 5.02 1.45
C GLY A 54 3.80 4.15 2.43
N PHE A 55 2.54 3.82 2.09
CA PHE A 55 1.71 2.90 2.86
C PHE A 55 1.82 1.46 2.34
N ASN A 56 1.37 0.50 3.16
CA ASN A 56 1.28 -0.89 2.73
C ASN A 56 0.18 -1.06 1.66
N ILE A 57 0.62 -1.38 0.44
CA ILE A 57 -0.26 -1.53 -0.73
C ILE A 57 -1.25 -2.68 -0.53
N ASP A 58 -0.81 -3.81 0.01
CA ASP A 58 -1.63 -5.01 0.20
C ASP A 58 -2.78 -4.76 1.19
N GLU A 59 -2.51 -3.97 2.23
CA GLU A 59 -3.51 -3.56 3.21
C GLU A 59 -4.58 -2.67 2.55
N VAL A 60 -4.15 -1.65 1.80
CA VAL A 60 -5.07 -0.72 1.12
C VAL A 60 -5.92 -1.43 0.06
N ILE A 61 -5.34 -2.37 -0.69
CA ILE A 61 -6.07 -3.17 -1.69
C ILE A 61 -7.12 -4.05 -0.99
N ARG A 62 -6.73 -4.73 0.09
CA ARG A 62 -7.62 -5.58 0.89
C ARG A 62 -8.82 -4.78 1.38
N GLU A 63 -8.58 -3.66 2.04
CA GLU A 63 -9.65 -2.79 2.54
C GLU A 63 -10.55 -2.29 1.41
N ALA A 64 -9.99 -1.90 0.28
CA ALA A 64 -10.76 -1.45 -0.87
C ALA A 64 -11.65 -2.53 -1.48
N LEU A 65 -11.17 -3.77 -1.54
CA LEU A 65 -11.97 -4.92 -1.99
C LEU A 65 -13.09 -5.24 -1.01
N LEU A 66 -12.82 -5.18 0.29
CA LEU A 66 -13.83 -5.38 1.33
C LEU A 66 -14.91 -4.30 1.28
N GLU A 67 -14.54 -3.04 1.11
CA GLU A 67 -15.47 -1.93 0.96
C GLU A 67 -16.32 -2.08 -0.31
N LYS A 68 -15.71 -2.47 -1.43
CA LYS A 68 -16.40 -2.69 -2.71
C LYS A 68 -17.44 -3.80 -2.63
N HIS A 69 -17.15 -4.86 -1.87
CA HIS A 69 -17.98 -6.05 -1.73
C HIS A 69 -18.73 -6.14 -0.40
N ALA A 70 -18.80 -5.03 0.34
CA ALA A 70 -19.53 -4.96 1.59
C ALA A 70 -21.00 -5.37 1.39
N ASN A 71 -21.52 -6.19 2.30
CA ASN A 71 -22.89 -6.73 2.26
C ASN A 71 -23.19 -7.64 1.05
N THR A 72 -22.15 -8.23 0.43
CA THR A 72 -22.31 -9.25 -0.61
C THR A 72 -21.75 -10.59 -0.13
N PRO A 73 -22.29 -11.73 -0.61
CA PRO A 73 -21.75 -13.06 -0.28
C PRO A 73 -20.30 -13.25 -0.76
N LEU A 74 -19.86 -12.46 -1.74
CA LEU A 74 -18.47 -12.42 -2.17
C LEU A 74 -17.56 -11.73 -1.14
N GLY A 75 -18.06 -10.68 -0.46
CA GLY A 75 -17.33 -9.97 0.59
C GLY A 75 -16.99 -10.86 1.79
N GLU A 76 -17.94 -11.70 2.22
CA GLU A 76 -17.72 -12.66 3.32
C GLU A 76 -16.64 -13.70 2.98
N ARG A 77 -16.62 -14.16 1.72
CA ARG A 77 -15.57 -15.06 1.22
C ARG A 77 -14.20 -14.37 1.14
N LEU A 78 -14.17 -13.10 0.73
CA LEU A 78 -12.95 -12.31 0.69
C LEU A 78 -12.37 -12.07 2.09
N LEU A 79 -13.21 -11.80 3.10
CA LEU A 79 -12.78 -11.70 4.50
C LEU A 79 -12.09 -12.98 4.97
N SER A 80 -12.69 -14.13 4.67
CA SER A 80 -12.16 -15.45 5.07
C SER A 80 -10.84 -15.78 4.39
N ALA A 81 -10.68 -15.42 3.11
CA ALA A 81 -9.45 -15.68 2.35
C ALA A 81 -8.31 -14.71 2.73
N LEU A 82 -8.62 -13.42 2.89
CA LEU A 82 -7.62 -12.40 3.19
C LEU A 82 -7.15 -12.50 4.65
N GLY A 83 -8.01 -12.90 5.58
CA GLY A 83 -7.68 -13.08 7.01
C GLY A 83 -6.46 -13.98 7.30
N ASN A 84 -6.10 -14.88 6.38
CA ASN A 84 -4.98 -15.83 6.56
C ASN A 84 -3.59 -15.32 6.13
N VAL A 85 -3.44 -14.11 5.57
CA VAL A 85 -2.20 -13.69 4.88
C VAL A 85 -1.33 -12.70 5.71
N GLY A 86 -1.57 -12.56 7.02
CA GLY A 86 -0.99 -11.51 7.86
C GLY A 86 0.40 -11.76 8.49
N HIS A 87 1.15 -12.79 8.12
CA HIS A 87 2.42 -13.13 8.79
C HIS A 87 3.61 -13.18 7.83
N GLY A 88 4.11 -12.04 7.36
CA GLY A 88 5.42 -12.07 6.70
C GLY A 88 5.89 -10.82 6.01
N VAL A 89 6.02 -9.69 6.71
CA VAL A 89 7.19 -8.79 6.54
C VAL A 89 7.39 -8.03 7.86
N VAL A 90 7.99 -8.68 8.84
CA VAL A 90 8.59 -8.02 10.01
C VAL A 90 10.06 -8.45 10.03
N ALA A 91 10.92 -7.76 9.27
CA ALA A 91 12.36 -7.67 9.52
C ALA A 91 13.09 -6.99 8.36
N THR A 92 13.12 -5.65 8.32
CA THR A 92 14.37 -4.94 7.99
C THR A 92 14.34 -3.56 8.65
N MET A 93 14.61 -3.57 9.96
CA MET A 93 14.96 -2.37 10.73
C MET A 93 16.27 -1.78 10.21
N LEU A 94 16.29 -0.44 10.10
CA LEU A 94 17.40 0.46 10.43
C LEU A 94 18.79 0.16 9.83
N THR A 95 19.23 0.99 8.87
CA THR A 95 20.42 1.88 9.01
C THR A 95 20.74 2.54 7.67
N PHE A 96 20.29 3.78 7.46
CA PHE A 96 21.00 4.72 6.58
C PHE A 96 21.45 5.91 7.43
N VAL A 97 22.36 5.64 8.36
CA VAL A 97 23.25 6.67 8.89
C VAL A 97 24.61 6.40 8.25
N SER A 98 24.97 7.28 7.32
CA SER A 98 26.31 7.56 6.78
C SER A 98 27.18 6.37 6.32
N ALA A 99 27.37 6.29 5.00
CA ALA A 99 28.51 5.72 4.26
C ALA A 99 29.56 4.93 5.09
N GLY A 100 29.47 3.60 5.11
CA GLY A 100 30.51 2.77 5.74
C GLY A 100 30.31 1.26 5.83
N PHE A 101 29.21 0.66 5.35
CA PHE A 101 28.92 -0.77 5.57
C PHE A 101 28.67 -1.53 4.26
N PHE A 102 29.67 -1.55 3.37
CA PHE A 102 29.79 -2.58 2.32
C PHE A 102 30.56 -3.77 2.93
N ALA A 103 29.84 -4.80 3.40
CA ALA A 103 30.28 -6.18 3.61
C ALA A 103 29.37 -6.84 4.65
N ILE A 104 29.23 -8.17 4.60
CA ILE A 104 28.39 -9.02 5.48
C ILE A 104 26.93 -8.98 5.00
N GLN A 105 26.48 -9.88 4.13
CA GLN A 105 25.80 -11.14 4.53
C GLN A 105 25.75 -12.14 3.34
N VAL A 106 26.89 -12.45 2.72
CA VAL A 106 26.99 -13.44 1.60
C VAL A 106 27.64 -14.78 2.01
N LEU A 107 27.82 -15.04 3.30
CA LEU A 107 28.43 -16.30 3.75
C LEU A 107 27.72 -16.84 5.00
N ALA A 108 26.67 -17.62 4.77
CA ALA A 108 26.21 -18.60 5.75
C ALA A 108 25.56 -19.79 4.99
N GLU A 109 26.39 -20.61 4.36
CA GLU A 109 26.02 -22.01 4.06
C GLU A 109 26.14 -22.85 5.35
N PRO A 110 25.18 -23.75 5.64
CA PRO A 110 25.28 -24.65 6.78
C PRO A 110 26.09 -25.90 6.40
N ARG A 111 27.36 -25.97 6.83
CA ARG A 111 28.09 -27.24 6.97
C ARG A 111 28.12 -27.64 8.45
N CYS A 112 27.12 -28.42 8.87
CA CYS A 112 27.20 -29.18 10.11
C CYS A 112 27.99 -30.47 9.87
N THR A 113 29.15 -30.58 10.50
CA THR A 113 29.90 -31.82 10.71
C THR A 113 29.91 -32.11 12.20
N MET A 114 29.43 -33.29 12.61
CA MET A 114 29.76 -34.07 13.82
C MET A 114 28.75 -35.25 13.85
N CYS A 115 29.11 -36.52 13.96
CA CYS A 115 30.26 -37.19 14.57
C CYS A 115 30.80 -38.33 13.69
#